data_AF-A0A2C9VED1-F1
#
_entry.id   AF-A0A2C9VED1-F1
#
_cell.length_a   1.000
_cell.length_b   1.000
_cell.length_c   1.000
_cell.angle_alpha   90.00
_cell.angle_beta   90.00
_cell.angle_gamma   90.00
#
_symmetry.space_group_name_H-M   'P 1'
#
loop_
_entity.id
_entity.type
_entity.pdbx_description
1 polymer ?
#
loop_
_entity_poly.entity_id
_entity_poly.type
_entity_poly.pdbx_seq_one_letter_code
_entity_poly.pdbx_strand_id
1 'polypeptide(L)'
;MRVFAFIVSSLLFTSLWLPTLAEECGIHADGAICPGRRCCSRHGFCGTTIDYCCKGCQSKYGNCGSPICPRRRRADILRGDGGDMGEIS
;
A
#
# COMPACT_ATOMS: atom_id res chain seq x y z
N MET A 1 11.79 16.70 41.78
CA MET A 1 12.07 17.48 40.54
C MET A 1 12.73 16.62 39.46
N ARG A 2 13.79 15.87 39.76
CA ARG A 2 14.41 14.92 38.80
C ARG A 2 13.50 13.76 38.37
N VAL A 3 12.73 13.20 39.30
CA VAL A 3 11.81 12.07 39.05
C VAL A 3 10.69 12.44 38.07
N PHE A 4 10.16 13.67 38.17
CA PHE A 4 9.11 14.16 37.27
C PHE A 4 9.64 14.40 35.83
N ALA A 5 10.91 14.81 35.68
CA ALA A 5 11.54 14.96 34.37
C ALA A 5 11.70 13.62 33.63
N PHE A 6 11.99 12.53 34.35
CA PHE A 6 12.05 11.18 33.78
C PHE A 6 10.67 10.66 33.37
N ILE A 7 9.63 10.93 34.16
CA ILE A 7 8.24 10.51 33.85
C ILE A 7 7.73 11.24 32.60
N VAL A 8 7.95 12.56 32.50
CA VAL A 8 7.55 13.34 31.33
C VAL A 8 8.32 12.91 30.07
N SER A 9 9.62 12.61 30.19
CA SER A 9 10.43 12.10 29.07
C SER A 9 9.95 10.74 28.57
N SER A 10 9.58 9.82 29.48
CA SER A 10 9.05 8.50 29.11
C SER A 10 7.67 8.58 28.46
N LEU A 11 6.79 9.46 28.94
CA LEU A 11 5.43 9.63 28.39
C LEU A 11 5.43 10.32 27.00
N LEU A 12 6.41 11.18 26.73
CA LEU A 12 6.61 11.78 25.40
C LEU A 12 7.24 10.79 24.40
N PHE A 13 8.10 9.88 24.87
CA PHE A 13 8.70 8.85 24.01
C PHE A 13 7.70 7.76 23.60
N THR A 14 6.76 7.37 24.46
CA THR A 14 5.74 6.37 24.14
C THR A 14 4.64 6.90 23.22
N SER A 15 4.40 8.21 23.22
CA SER A 15 3.39 8.84 22.36
C SER A 15 3.89 9.13 20.94
N LEU A 16 5.21 9.12 20.71
CA LEU A 16 5.82 9.19 19.37
C LEU A 16 5.93 7.81 18.67
N TRP A 17 5.59 6.73 19.37
CA TRP A 17 5.60 5.36 18.88
C TRP A 17 4.18 4.83 18.71
N LEU A 18 3.28 5.65 18.17
CA LEU A 18 2.01 5.13 17.67
C LEU A 18 2.31 4.39 16.36
N PRO A 19 2.22 3.04 16.31
CA PRO A 19 2.22 2.36 15.03
C PRO A 19 1.02 2.89 14.24
N THR A 20 1.29 3.35 13.03
CA THR A 20 0.23 3.71 12.09
C THR A 20 -0.63 2.46 11.92
N LEU A 21 -1.91 2.53 12.28
CA LEU A 21 -2.90 1.44 12.11
C LEU A 21 -3.26 1.23 10.63
N ALA A 22 -2.30 1.43 9.74
CA ALA A 22 -2.44 1.14 8.33
C ALA A 22 -2.05 -0.33 8.14
N GLU A 23 -2.95 -1.09 7.55
CA GLU A 23 -2.73 -2.50 7.24
C GLU A 23 -1.67 -2.56 6.12
N GLU A 24 -0.43 -2.83 6.51
CA GLU A 24 0.73 -2.87 5.63
C GLU A 24 0.81 -4.18 4.84
N CYS A 25 1.31 -4.12 3.61
CA CYS A 25 1.40 -5.25 2.70
C CYS A 25 2.60 -5.14 1.76
N GLY A 26 2.95 -6.26 1.13
CA GLY A 26 3.97 -6.29 0.09
C GLY A 26 5.38 -6.46 0.60
N ILE A 27 6.35 -6.17 -0.27
CA ILE A 27 7.78 -6.44 0.00
C ILE A 27 8.32 -5.69 1.22
N HIS A 28 7.71 -4.55 1.57
CA HIS A 28 8.13 -3.73 2.72
C HIS A 28 7.50 -4.19 4.04
N ALA A 29 6.53 -5.11 3.97
CA ALA A 29 5.78 -5.63 5.11
C ALA A 29 6.03 -7.14 5.30
N ASP A 30 7.27 -7.58 5.06
CA ASP A 30 7.67 -9.01 5.13
C ASP A 30 6.81 -9.94 4.24
N GLY A 31 6.32 -9.41 3.12
CA GLY A 31 5.44 -10.13 2.22
C GLY A 31 4.01 -10.30 2.73
N ALA A 32 3.56 -9.49 3.69
CA ALA A 32 2.19 -9.49 4.18
C ALA A 32 1.18 -9.31 3.02
N ILE A 33 0.11 -10.09 3.08
CA ILE A 33 -0.97 -10.10 2.09
C ILE A 33 -2.20 -9.43 2.68
N CYS A 34 -2.86 -8.59 1.90
CA CYS A 34 -4.07 -7.93 2.37
C CYS A 34 -5.22 -8.91 2.60
N PRO A 35 -5.83 -8.94 3.81
CA PRO A 35 -7.02 -9.75 4.06
C PRO A 35 -8.22 -9.27 3.23
N GLY A 36 -9.19 -10.16 3.01
CA GLY A 36 -10.45 -9.82 2.35
C GLY A 36 -10.35 -9.49 0.86
N ARG A 37 -9.33 -10.00 0.16
CA ARG A 37 -9.09 -9.73 -1.28
C ARG A 37 -8.98 -8.24 -1.61
N ARG A 38 -8.46 -7.45 -0.68
CA ARG A 38 -8.11 -6.04 -0.92
C ARG A 38 -6.87 -5.94 -1.79
N CYS A 39 -6.65 -4.76 -2.34
CA CYS A 39 -5.49 -4.47 -3.17
C CYS A 39 -4.31 -4.02 -2.31
N CYS A 40 -3.11 -4.42 -2.71
CA CYS A 40 -1.88 -3.94 -2.09
C CYS A 40 -1.30 -2.82 -2.95
N SER A 41 -1.29 -1.60 -2.44
CA SER A 41 -0.76 -0.45 -3.17
C SER A 41 0.76 -0.57 -3.40
N ARG A 42 1.29 0.25 -4.30
CA ARG A 42 2.74 0.36 -4.52
C ARG A 42 3.53 0.79 -3.27
N HIS A 43 2.85 1.46 -2.35
CA HIS A 43 3.42 1.96 -1.09
C HIS A 43 3.35 0.93 0.03
N GLY A 44 2.76 -0.25 -0.23
CA GLY A 44 2.66 -1.31 0.75
C GLY A 44 1.54 -1.10 1.76
N PHE A 45 0.40 -0.60 1.30
CA PHE A 45 -0.81 -0.47 2.13
C PHE A 45 -2.01 -1.14 1.48
N CYS A 46 -2.88 -1.71 2.30
CA CYS A 46 -4.12 -2.35 1.87
C CYS A 46 -5.25 -1.34 1.67
N GLY A 47 -5.98 -1.51 0.57
CA GLY A 47 -7.16 -0.69 0.28
C GLY A 47 -7.94 -1.20 -0.92
N THR A 48 -9.04 -0.52 -1.23
CA THR A 48 -9.98 -0.90 -2.31
C THR A 48 -10.27 0.24 -3.28
N THR A 49 -9.57 1.38 -3.17
CA THR A 49 -9.73 2.50 -4.09
C THR A 49 -8.72 2.42 -5.24
N ILE A 50 -8.89 3.31 -6.23
CA ILE A 50 -8.07 3.36 -7.44
C ILE A 50 -6.58 3.47 -7.11
N ASP A 51 -6.21 4.27 -6.12
CA ASP A 51 -4.81 4.48 -5.72
C ASP A 51 -4.12 3.21 -5.18
N TYR A 52 -4.92 2.27 -4.66
CA TYR A 52 -4.44 1.00 -4.11
C TYR A 52 -4.48 -0.12 -5.14
N CYS A 53 -5.51 -0.16 -5.97
CA CYS A 53 -5.77 -1.26 -6.89
C CYS A 53 -5.16 -1.08 -8.28
N CYS A 54 -4.77 0.13 -8.65
CA CYS A 54 -4.38 0.46 -10.02
C CYS A 54 -2.86 0.57 -10.18
N LYS A 55 -2.35 1.71 -10.64
CA LYS A 55 -0.95 1.81 -11.07
C LYS A 55 0.01 1.42 -9.93
N GLY A 56 0.77 0.36 -10.15
CA GLY A 56 1.77 -0.14 -9.20
C GLY A 56 1.22 -1.02 -8.08
N CYS A 57 -0.03 -1.51 -8.20
CA CYS A 57 -0.56 -2.51 -7.26
C CYS A 57 0.32 -3.78 -7.27
N GLN A 58 0.67 -4.28 -6.09
CA GLN A 58 1.52 -5.47 -5.92
C GLN A 58 0.68 -6.75 -5.96
N SER A 59 0.55 -7.36 -7.14
CA SER A 59 -0.34 -8.50 -7.40
C SER A 59 -0.01 -9.77 -6.62
N LYS A 60 1.23 -9.94 -6.18
CA LYS A 60 1.63 -11.06 -5.30
C LYS A 60 1.06 -10.94 -3.88
N TYR A 61 0.66 -9.74 -3.47
CA TYR A 61 0.30 -9.42 -2.09
C TYR A 61 -1.11 -8.82 -1.95
N GLY A 62 -1.86 -8.74 -3.04
CA GLY A 62 -3.22 -8.23 -3.07
C GLY A 62 -3.92 -8.44 -4.41
N ASN A 63 -5.20 -8.10 -4.47
CA ASN A 63 -6.04 -8.36 -5.64
C ASN A 63 -5.99 -7.20 -6.66
N CYS A 64 -4.93 -7.15 -7.45
CA CYS A 64 -4.75 -6.14 -8.50
C CYS A 64 -5.57 -6.50 -9.75
N GLY A 65 -6.26 -5.53 -10.35
CA GLY A 65 -7.15 -5.78 -11.50
C GLY A 65 -8.65 -5.60 -11.21
N SER A 66 -8.98 -5.00 -10.06
CA SER A 66 -10.34 -4.59 -9.73
C SER A 66 -10.94 -3.70 -10.84
N PRO A 67 -12.22 -3.89 -11.24
CA PRO A 67 -12.87 -3.13 -12.31
C PRO A 67 -12.98 -1.62 -12.00
N ILE A 68 -12.70 -1.22 -10.76
CA ILE A 68 -12.57 0.19 -10.36
C ILE A 68 -11.42 0.89 -11.08
N CYS A 69 -10.42 0.15 -11.56
CA CYS A 69 -9.32 0.75 -12.29
C CYS A 69 -9.84 1.23 -13.64
N PRO A 70 -9.59 2.50 -14.01
CA PRO A 70 -9.92 2.98 -15.33
C PRO A 70 -9.10 2.15 -16.32
N ARG A 71 -9.73 1.09 -16.83
CA ARG A 71 -9.26 0.39 -18.02
C ARG A 71 -9.20 1.47 -19.07
N ARG A 72 -8.00 1.76 -19.57
CA ARG A 72 -7.75 2.73 -20.64
C ARG A 72 -8.50 2.32 -21.90
N ARG A 73 -9.82 2.51 -21.92
CA ARG A 73 -10.59 2.52 -23.14
C ARG A 73 -10.49 3.93 -23.70
N ARG A 74 -9.55 4.06 -24.63
CA ARG A 74 -9.62 4.92 -25.81
C ARG A 74 -9.10 6.36 -25.73
N ALA A 75 -8.48 6.80 -24.63
CA ALA A 75 -7.83 8.12 -24.58
C ALA A 75 -6.32 8.13 -24.92
N ASP A 76 -5.65 6.97 -24.99
CA ASP A 76 -4.17 6.88 -25.07
C ASP A 76 -3.63 6.31 -26.40
N ILE A 77 -4.25 6.59 -27.54
CA ILE A 77 -3.68 6.20 -28.85
C ILE A 77 -2.39 7.00 -29.20
N LEU A 78 -1.93 7.94 -28.35
CA LEU A 78 -0.76 8.80 -28.67
C LEU A 78 0.41 8.78 -27.68
N ARG A 79 0.43 7.91 -26.66
CA ARG A 79 1.63 7.84 -25.80
C ARG A 79 1.84 6.44 -25.24
N GLY A 80 2.65 5.67 -25.96
CA GLY A 80 3.13 4.36 -25.53
C GLY A 80 3.81 4.45 -24.17
N ASP A 81 3.24 3.74 -23.21
CA ASP A 81 3.88 3.43 -21.92
C ASP A 81 3.93 1.90 -21.88
N GLY A 82 5.08 1.35 -22.28
CA GLY A 82 5.33 -0.08 -22.26
C GLY A 82 5.37 -0.58 -20.82
N GLY A 83 4.64 -1.67 -20.55
CA GLY A 83 4.64 -2.28 -19.23
C GLY A 83 3.65 -3.43 -19.06
N ASP A 84 3.68 -4.42 -19.95
CA ASP A 84 3.10 -5.74 -19.72
C ASP A 84 4.08 -6.80 -20.25
N MET A 85 5.00 -7.25 -19.40
CA MET A 85 5.66 -8.54 -19.56
C MET A 85 4.97 -9.49 -18.61
N GLY A 86 3.91 -10.15 -19.08
CA GLY A 86 3.12 -11.06 -18.26
C GLY A 86 2.05 -11.88 -18.97
N GLU A 87 1.92 -11.79 -20.29
CA GLU A 87 1.02 -12.68 -21.04
C GLU A 87 1.81 -13.37 -22.15
N ILE A 88 2.47 -14.48 -21.79
CA ILE A 88 2.67 -15.72 -22.58
C ILE A 88 3.64 -16.66 -21.85
N SER A 89 3.10 -17.73 -21.27
CA SER A 89 3.58 -19.12 -21.35
C SER A 89 2.60 -20.03 -20.63
#